data_AF-A0A522JYP6-F1
#
_entry.id   AF-A0A522JYP6-F1
#
_cell.length_a   1.000
_cell.length_b   1.000
_cell.length_c   1.000
_cell.angle_alpha   90.00
_cell.angle_beta   90.00
_cell.angle_gamma   90.00
#
_symmetry.space_group_name_H-M   'P 1'
#
loop_
_entity.id
_entity.type
_entity.pdbx_description
1 polymer ?
#
loop_
_entity_poly.entity_id
_entity_poly.type
_entity_poly.pdbx_seq_one_letter_code
_entity_poly.pdbx_strand_id
1 'polypeptide(L)'
;MRVNILSASFNASAWRLLPNRWDFIAFPLILCLIAMGVVGYHQTMAPISVLKAQAISLDPSMLPGYALRTTLRMLAAMVASLLFTLVYGTLAAKSRRAEKVLVPILDILQSVPVLGYISFTVTFFLALFPGRVVGAECAAIFAIFTSQAWNMTFSFYQSLRTVPRDLLEMSRSFHLTAWQRFWKLEVPFSLPGLIWNMMMSMSGGWFFVVASEAITVGNNTIALPGIGSYLAAAIDQRNLQSVGYVILVMALVILAYDQLLFRPLVAWADKFRMENTMSASEPQSWLLDLIRRTRLISRLLKPIGQVLARLARIPTRLPALLASPKAASMHGERKPSKVIDAIWALLVLCLTAYLMFRVIAYVRTGVGLPE
;
A
#
# COMPACT_ATOMS: atom_id res chain seq x y z
N MET A 1 -63.80 9.87 -27.45
CA MET A 1 -63.48 11.27 -27.81
C MET A 1 -62.35 11.74 -26.92
N ARG A 2 -61.35 12.40 -27.52
CA ARG A 2 -60.07 12.92 -26.97
C ARG A 2 -60.27 13.85 -25.74
N VAL A 3 -59.51 13.70 -24.64
CA VAL A 3 -58.25 14.40 -24.22
C VAL A 3 -58.45 15.69 -23.40
N ASN A 4 -57.91 15.69 -22.17
CA ASN A 4 -56.95 16.67 -21.59
C ASN A 4 -56.58 16.18 -20.17
N ILE A 5 -55.36 15.80 -19.77
CA ILE A 5 -53.98 16.33 -19.89
C ILE A 5 -53.70 17.56 -19.01
N LEU A 6 -52.80 17.34 -18.03
CA LEU A 6 -51.94 18.26 -17.24
C LEU A 6 -52.46 18.93 -15.94
N SER A 7 -52.01 18.39 -14.81
CA SER A 7 -51.25 19.06 -13.71
C SER A 7 -51.42 18.21 -12.43
N ALA A 8 -50.44 17.83 -11.61
CA ALA A 8 -49.03 18.13 -11.52
C ALA A 8 -48.33 16.88 -10.97
N SER A 9 -47.44 16.27 -11.76
CA SER A 9 -46.47 15.28 -11.29
C SER A 9 -45.06 15.85 -11.51
N PHE A 10 -44.79 17.01 -10.93
CA PHE A 10 -43.44 17.57 -10.87
C PHE A 10 -42.83 17.26 -9.48
N ASN A 11 -41.71 16.53 -9.51
CA ASN A 11 -40.62 16.64 -8.53
C ASN A 11 -40.64 15.86 -7.19
N ALA A 12 -41.09 14.59 -7.14
CA ALA A 12 -40.72 13.69 -6.03
C ALA A 12 -39.34 13.00 -6.21
N SER A 13 -38.77 12.99 -7.43
CA SER A 13 -37.44 12.43 -7.73
C SER A 13 -36.32 13.46 -7.60
N ALA A 14 -36.61 14.75 -7.84
CA ALA A 14 -35.64 15.84 -7.77
C ALA A 14 -35.16 16.13 -6.33
N TRP A 15 -36.04 15.97 -5.33
CA TRP A 15 -35.68 16.14 -3.92
C TRP A 15 -34.80 15.00 -3.37
N ARG A 16 -34.65 13.89 -4.11
CA ARG A 16 -33.68 12.82 -3.80
C ARG A 16 -32.30 13.06 -4.42
N LEU A 17 -32.10 14.19 -5.11
CA LEU A 17 -30.82 14.64 -5.68
C LEU A 17 -30.14 15.71 -4.82
N LEU A 18 -30.83 16.28 -3.83
CA LEU A 18 -30.27 17.36 -3.03
C LEU A 18 -29.17 16.81 -2.09
N PRO A 19 -27.99 17.47 -2.04
CA PRO A 19 -26.92 17.13 -1.12
C PRO A 19 -27.41 17.23 0.33
N ASN A 20 -27.08 16.22 1.12
CA ASN A 20 -27.28 16.16 2.55
C ASN A 20 -26.27 17.08 3.27
N ARG A 21 -26.51 17.43 4.53
CA ARG A 21 -25.57 18.23 5.35
C ARG A 21 -24.16 17.62 5.43
N TRP A 22 -24.09 16.30 5.33
CA TRP A 22 -22.85 15.52 5.29
C TRP A 22 -22.13 15.60 3.93
N ASP A 23 -22.86 15.83 2.82
CA ASP A 23 -22.28 16.06 1.50
C ASP A 23 -21.46 17.38 1.45
N PHE A 24 -21.81 18.37 2.28
CA PHE A 24 -21.05 19.63 2.42
C PHE A 24 -19.68 19.47 3.09
N ILE A 25 -19.48 18.42 3.91
CA ILE A 25 -18.20 18.12 4.56
C ILE A 25 -17.37 17.19 3.67
N ALA A 26 -18.03 16.23 3.03
CA ALA A 26 -17.45 15.29 2.08
C ALA A 26 -16.86 15.96 0.82
N PHE A 27 -17.54 16.97 0.29
CA PHE A 27 -17.18 17.59 -0.99
C PHE A 27 -15.83 18.32 -0.94
N PRO A 28 -15.52 19.16 0.08
CA PRO A 28 -14.20 19.75 0.26
C PRO A 28 -13.09 18.71 0.44
N LEU A 29 -13.36 17.60 1.15
CA LEU A 29 -12.38 16.52 1.36
C LEU A 29 -11.99 15.85 0.04
N ILE A 30 -12.97 15.54 -0.81
CA ILE A 30 -12.73 14.93 -2.12
C ILE A 30 -12.04 15.91 -3.07
N LEU A 31 -12.50 17.16 -3.10
CA LEU A 31 -11.91 18.20 -3.94
C LEU A 31 -10.46 18.49 -3.53
N CYS A 32 -10.18 18.50 -2.23
CA CYS A 32 -8.83 18.57 -1.69
C CYS A 32 -8.01 17.38 -2.22
N LEU A 33 -8.47 16.14 -2.06
CA LEU A 33 -7.74 14.95 -2.54
C LEU A 33 -7.44 14.96 -4.05
N ILE A 34 -8.38 15.44 -4.86
CA ILE A 34 -8.16 15.61 -6.31
C ILE A 34 -7.14 16.72 -6.57
N ALA A 35 -7.27 17.88 -5.93
CA ALA A 35 -6.32 18.99 -6.06
C ALA A 35 -4.91 18.58 -5.64
N MET A 36 -4.79 17.83 -4.53
CA MET A 36 -3.55 17.22 -4.07
C MET A 36 -2.92 16.35 -5.16
N GLY A 37 -3.70 15.46 -5.79
CA GLY A 37 -3.22 14.59 -6.87
C GLY A 37 -2.76 15.35 -8.11
N VAL A 38 -3.50 16.39 -8.52
CA VAL A 38 -3.15 17.23 -9.68
C VAL A 38 -1.86 18.02 -9.42
N VAL A 39 -1.75 18.64 -8.25
CA VAL A 39 -0.55 19.40 -7.85
C VAL A 39 0.68 18.49 -7.77
N GLY A 40 0.53 17.29 -7.19
CA GLY A 40 1.59 16.29 -7.17
C GLY A 40 2.05 15.91 -8.58
N TYR A 41 1.10 15.58 -9.47
CA TYR A 41 1.41 15.17 -10.84
C TYR A 41 2.22 16.22 -11.61
N HIS A 42 1.79 17.49 -11.58
CA HIS A 42 2.50 18.57 -12.28
C HIS A 42 3.91 18.79 -11.75
N GLN A 43 4.12 18.67 -10.43
CA GLN A 43 5.42 18.87 -9.80
C GLN A 43 6.37 17.69 -10.07
N THR A 44 5.86 16.47 -10.12
CA THR A 44 6.65 15.27 -10.45
C THR A 44 7.17 15.30 -11.90
N MET A 45 6.42 15.89 -12.83
CA MET A 45 6.81 16.00 -14.25
C MET A 45 7.80 17.16 -14.54
N ALA A 46 8.19 17.94 -13.53
CA ALA A 46 9.11 19.05 -13.70
C ALA A 46 10.55 18.58 -14.04
N PRO A 47 11.37 19.44 -14.69
CA PRO A 47 12.79 19.16 -14.90
C PRO A 47 13.56 19.21 -13.57
N ILE A 48 14.57 18.35 -13.43
CA ILE A 48 15.36 18.23 -12.18
C ILE A 48 16.12 19.51 -11.82
N SER A 49 16.34 20.41 -12.78
CA SER A 49 16.95 21.72 -12.56
C SER A 49 16.17 22.57 -11.56
N VAL A 50 14.86 22.39 -11.45
CA VAL A 50 14.02 23.09 -10.47
C VAL A 50 14.44 22.74 -9.04
N LEU A 51 14.82 21.48 -8.77
CA LEU A 51 15.27 21.05 -7.45
C LEU A 51 16.65 21.61 -7.08
N LYS A 52 17.51 21.82 -8.09
CA LYS A 52 18.85 22.39 -7.87
C LYS A 52 18.85 23.91 -7.78
N ALA A 53 17.90 24.57 -8.45
CA ALA A 53 17.81 26.02 -8.52
C ALA A 53 17.09 26.65 -7.31
N GLN A 54 16.24 25.89 -6.61
CA GLN A 54 15.43 26.41 -5.52
C GLN A 54 15.82 25.76 -4.19
N ALA A 55 16.51 26.53 -3.34
CA ALA A 55 16.79 26.13 -1.96
C ALA A 55 15.47 25.93 -1.19
N ILE A 56 15.45 24.98 -0.25
CA ILE A 56 14.28 24.73 0.59
C ILE A 56 14.04 25.96 1.48
N SER A 57 12.92 26.66 1.23
CA SER A 57 12.50 27.77 2.10
C SER A 57 12.05 27.22 3.47
N LEU A 58 12.52 27.88 4.54
CA LEU A 58 12.12 27.65 5.91
C LEU A 58 10.95 28.55 6.36
N ASP A 59 10.22 29.13 5.42
CA ASP A 59 9.04 29.93 5.75
C ASP A 59 7.90 29.00 6.22
N PRO A 60 7.27 29.26 7.38
CA PRO A 60 6.21 28.40 7.91
C PRO A 60 4.99 28.28 6.99
N SER A 61 4.76 29.26 6.11
CA SER A 61 3.70 29.26 5.10
C SER A 61 3.87 28.17 4.04
N MET A 62 5.10 27.67 3.84
CA MET A 62 5.42 26.61 2.88
C MET A 62 5.21 25.20 3.44
N LEU A 63 5.16 25.06 4.78
CA LEU A 63 5.00 23.77 5.45
C LEU A 63 3.76 22.97 5.01
N PRO A 64 2.56 23.57 4.80
CA PRO A 64 1.41 22.82 4.28
C PRO A 64 1.69 22.19 2.91
N GLY A 65 2.41 22.89 2.03
CA GLY A 65 2.81 22.38 0.72
C GLY A 65 3.82 21.23 0.82
N TYR A 66 4.78 21.33 1.74
CA TYR A 66 5.73 20.26 2.02
C TYR A 66 5.04 19.04 2.66
N ALA A 67 4.16 19.26 3.63
CA ALA A 67 3.36 18.23 4.27
C ALA A 67 2.50 17.46 3.25
N LEU A 68 1.91 18.20 2.31
CA LEU A 68 1.17 17.62 1.20
C LEU A 68 2.02 16.67 0.37
N ARG A 69 3.21 17.11 -0.08
CA ARG A 69 4.11 16.30 -0.90
C ARG A 69 4.57 15.03 -0.17
N THR A 70 4.98 15.17 1.09
CA THR A 70 5.35 14.04 1.96
C THR A 70 4.20 13.04 2.08
N THR A 71 2.98 13.53 2.35
CA THR A 71 1.79 12.69 2.48
C THR A 71 1.48 11.95 1.17
N LEU A 72 1.57 12.63 0.03
CA LEU A 72 1.34 12.01 -1.29
C LEU A 72 2.35 10.90 -1.58
N ARG A 73 3.64 11.09 -1.27
CA ARG A 73 4.67 10.05 -1.41
C ARG A 73 4.35 8.84 -0.53
N MET A 74 4.00 9.08 0.74
CA MET A 74 3.66 8.00 1.67
C MET A 74 2.40 7.24 1.26
N LEU A 75 1.40 7.91 0.71
CA LEU A 75 0.18 7.27 0.18
C LEU A 75 0.47 6.49 -1.10
N ALA A 76 1.29 7.03 -2.01
CA ALA A 76 1.71 6.32 -3.22
C ALA A 76 2.49 5.04 -2.87
N ALA A 77 3.41 5.15 -1.90
CA ALA A 77 4.13 4.00 -1.35
C ALA A 77 3.16 2.99 -0.72
N MET A 78 2.18 3.44 0.06
CA MET A 78 1.19 2.56 0.70
C MET A 78 0.37 1.76 -0.33
N VAL A 79 -0.02 2.39 -1.45
CA VAL A 79 -0.69 1.69 -2.54
C VAL A 79 0.23 0.63 -3.17
N ALA A 80 1.50 0.97 -3.43
CA ALA A 80 2.48 0.02 -3.94
C ALA A 80 2.72 -1.14 -2.96
N SER A 81 2.83 -0.85 -1.66
CA SER A 81 3.01 -1.83 -0.58
C SER A 81 1.81 -2.75 -0.47
N LEU A 82 0.58 -2.23 -0.57
CA LEU A 82 -0.64 -3.04 -0.57
C LEU A 82 -0.70 -3.99 -1.77
N LEU A 83 -0.39 -3.50 -2.98
CA LEU A 83 -0.35 -4.33 -4.19
C LEU A 83 0.71 -5.43 -4.05
N PHE A 84 1.90 -5.07 -3.59
CA PHE A 84 2.97 -6.01 -3.32
C PHE A 84 2.53 -7.06 -2.29
N THR A 85 1.95 -6.65 -1.16
CA THR A 85 1.45 -7.54 -0.11
C THR A 85 0.41 -8.53 -0.63
N LEU A 86 -0.58 -8.07 -1.41
CA LEU A 86 -1.63 -8.93 -1.95
C LEU A 86 -1.06 -9.96 -2.93
N VAL A 87 -0.10 -9.58 -3.78
CA VAL A 87 0.53 -10.51 -4.74
C VAL A 87 1.51 -11.43 -4.05
N TYR A 88 2.52 -10.87 -3.40
CA TYR A 88 3.63 -11.58 -2.78
C TYR A 88 3.17 -12.47 -1.63
N GLY A 89 2.35 -11.94 -0.72
CA GLY A 89 1.82 -12.69 0.41
C GLY A 89 0.91 -13.84 -0.02
N THR A 90 0.11 -13.67 -1.08
CA THR A 90 -0.71 -14.76 -1.64
C THR A 90 0.15 -15.86 -2.24
N LEU A 91 1.19 -15.50 -3.00
CA LEU A 91 2.11 -16.46 -3.59
C LEU A 91 2.83 -17.27 -2.50
N ALA A 92 3.34 -16.58 -1.47
CA ALA A 92 3.97 -17.22 -0.33
C ALA A 92 3.00 -18.12 0.46
N ALA A 93 1.74 -17.69 0.67
CA ALA A 93 0.77 -18.47 1.45
C ALA A 93 0.26 -19.71 0.72
N LYS A 94 0.02 -19.62 -0.60
CA LYS A 94 -0.62 -20.68 -1.39
C LYS A 94 0.36 -21.71 -1.96
N SER A 95 1.65 -21.41 -2.04
CA SER A 95 2.65 -22.32 -2.58
C SER A 95 3.71 -22.64 -1.54
N ARG A 96 3.77 -23.91 -1.11
CA ARG A 96 4.79 -24.41 -0.17
C ARG A 96 6.23 -24.19 -0.67
N ARG A 97 6.44 -24.17 -1.99
CA ARG A 97 7.75 -23.92 -2.60
C ARG A 97 8.10 -22.44 -2.60
N ALA A 98 7.11 -21.59 -2.91
CA ALA A 98 7.28 -20.15 -2.85
C ALA A 98 7.51 -19.72 -1.41
N GLU A 99 6.76 -20.25 -0.43
CA GLU A 99 6.94 -20.02 1.01
C GLU A 99 8.40 -20.16 1.45
N LYS A 100 9.05 -21.28 1.09
CA LYS A 100 10.44 -21.59 1.46
C LYS A 100 11.48 -20.60 0.89
N VAL A 101 11.13 -19.79 -0.09
CA VAL A 101 12.04 -18.84 -0.77
C VAL A 101 11.64 -17.42 -0.44
N LEU A 102 10.36 -17.09 -0.63
CA LEU A 102 9.80 -15.76 -0.46
C LEU A 102 9.80 -15.29 1.00
N VAL A 103 9.47 -16.17 1.96
CA VAL A 103 9.46 -15.77 3.38
C VAL A 103 10.88 -15.42 3.87
N PRO A 104 11.92 -16.24 3.63
CA PRO A 104 13.29 -15.83 3.96
C PRO A 104 13.79 -14.59 3.22
N ILE A 105 13.41 -14.41 1.94
CA ILE A 105 13.77 -13.18 1.20
C ILE A 105 13.16 -11.95 1.87
N LEU A 106 11.90 -11.99 2.30
CA LEU A 106 11.28 -10.88 3.05
C LEU A 106 12.02 -10.59 4.36
N ASP A 107 12.38 -11.63 5.11
CA ASP A 107 13.07 -11.50 6.39
C ASP A 107 14.45 -10.83 6.22
N ILE A 108 15.21 -11.26 5.21
CA ILE A 108 16.49 -10.63 4.84
C ILE A 108 16.27 -9.17 4.40
N LEU A 109 15.33 -8.92 3.48
CA LEU A 109 15.08 -7.57 2.97
C LEU A 109 14.62 -6.59 4.06
N GLN A 110 13.88 -7.07 5.05
CA GLN A 110 13.45 -6.27 6.20
C GLN A 110 14.62 -5.84 7.10
N SER A 111 15.67 -6.65 7.19
CA SER A 111 16.84 -6.36 8.02
C SER A 111 17.78 -5.31 7.41
N VAL A 112 17.65 -5.01 6.11
CA VAL A 112 18.56 -4.08 5.42
C VAL A 112 18.21 -2.63 5.79
N PRO A 113 19.15 -1.85 6.37
CA PRO A 113 18.89 -0.46 6.71
C PRO A 113 18.73 0.39 5.45
N VAL A 114 17.76 1.31 5.46
CA VAL A 114 17.46 2.20 4.32
C VAL A 114 18.66 3.01 3.84
N LEU A 115 19.44 3.54 4.78
CA LEU A 115 20.64 4.31 4.48
C LEU A 115 21.67 3.49 3.68
N GLY A 116 21.69 2.17 3.84
CA GLY A 116 22.61 1.27 3.13
C GLY A 116 22.30 1.15 1.64
N TYR A 117 21.05 1.36 1.20
CA TYR A 117 20.66 1.19 -0.20
C TYR A 117 20.08 2.45 -0.87
N ILE A 118 19.86 3.55 -0.15
CA ILE A 118 19.38 4.82 -0.72
C ILE A 118 20.28 5.28 -1.88
N SER A 119 21.61 5.26 -1.72
CA SER A 119 22.53 5.76 -2.76
C SER A 119 22.40 5.01 -4.09
N PHE A 120 22.36 3.67 -4.03
CA PHE A 120 22.14 2.85 -5.22
C PHE A 120 20.75 3.06 -5.81
N THR A 121 19.72 3.10 -4.97
CA THR A 121 18.32 3.25 -5.38
C THR A 121 18.08 4.59 -6.08
N VAL A 122 18.59 5.68 -5.51
CA VAL A 122 18.52 7.03 -6.09
C VAL A 122 19.21 7.04 -7.44
N THR A 123 20.42 6.50 -7.53
CA THR A 123 21.17 6.44 -8.79
C THR A 123 20.39 5.63 -9.84
N PHE A 124 19.82 4.50 -9.46
CA PHE A 124 19.01 3.66 -10.33
C PHE A 124 17.79 4.40 -10.90
N PHE A 125 16.98 5.05 -10.05
CA PHE A 125 15.79 5.74 -10.53
C PHE A 125 16.09 7.04 -11.28
N LEU A 126 17.17 7.76 -10.92
CA LEU A 126 17.62 8.91 -11.70
C LEU A 126 18.13 8.51 -13.09
N ALA A 127 18.79 7.36 -13.21
CA ALA A 127 19.20 6.80 -14.49
C ALA A 127 17.99 6.34 -15.33
N LEU A 128 16.94 5.81 -14.67
CA LEU A 128 15.70 5.41 -15.34
C LEU A 128 14.90 6.60 -15.89
N PHE A 129 14.95 7.75 -15.21
CA PHE A 129 14.25 8.98 -15.59
C PHE A 129 15.22 10.17 -15.68
N PRO A 130 16.11 10.20 -16.69
CA PRO A 130 17.17 11.19 -16.78
C PRO A 130 16.62 12.61 -16.89
N GLY A 131 17.15 13.51 -16.06
CA GLY A 131 16.82 14.94 -16.08
C GLY A 131 15.43 15.32 -15.54
N ARG A 132 14.67 14.37 -14.96
CA ARG A 132 13.30 14.60 -14.46
C ARG A 132 13.20 14.38 -12.95
N VAL A 133 12.33 15.15 -12.31
CA VAL A 133 12.03 15.01 -10.87
C VAL A 133 11.43 13.64 -10.55
N VAL A 134 10.70 13.03 -11.49
CA VAL A 134 10.16 11.66 -11.41
C VAL A 134 11.16 10.64 -10.87
N GLY A 135 12.43 10.70 -11.29
CA GLY A 135 13.44 9.75 -10.83
C GLY A 135 13.71 9.86 -9.33
N ALA A 136 13.85 11.10 -8.82
CA ALA A 136 14.01 11.33 -7.38
C ALA A 136 12.74 10.94 -6.61
N GLU A 137 11.55 11.28 -7.13
CA GLU A 137 10.27 10.90 -6.52
C GLU A 137 10.11 9.38 -6.43
N CYS A 138 10.44 8.64 -7.49
CA CYS A 138 10.41 7.18 -7.47
C CYS A 138 11.40 6.58 -6.47
N ALA A 139 12.60 7.16 -6.33
CA ALA A 139 13.56 6.73 -5.32
C ALA A 139 13.03 6.92 -3.90
N ALA A 140 12.41 8.07 -3.62
CA ALA A 140 11.82 8.34 -2.32
C ALA A 140 10.61 7.43 -2.03
N ILE A 141 9.70 7.28 -2.98
CA ILE A 141 8.55 6.37 -2.87
C ILE A 141 9.03 4.93 -2.66
N PHE A 142 10.08 4.50 -3.35
CA PHE A 142 10.66 3.17 -3.15
C PHE A 142 11.22 2.99 -1.74
N ALA A 143 11.95 3.97 -1.22
CA ALA A 143 12.48 3.92 0.15
C ALA A 143 11.36 3.87 1.21
N ILE A 144 10.23 4.54 0.99
CA ILE A 144 9.07 4.47 1.89
C ILE A 144 8.33 3.14 1.70
N PHE A 145 8.21 2.67 0.47
CA PHE A 145 7.55 1.41 0.12
C PHE A 145 8.19 0.23 0.87
N THR A 146 9.52 0.17 0.91
CA THR A 146 10.23 -0.90 1.62
C THR A 146 9.90 -0.91 3.10
N SER A 147 9.83 0.25 3.76
CA SER A 147 9.47 0.30 5.19
C SER A 147 8.05 -0.16 5.48
N GLN A 148 7.13 0.03 4.52
CA GLN A 148 5.72 -0.28 4.70
C GLN A 148 5.40 -1.75 4.34
N ALA A 149 6.01 -2.26 3.27
CA ALA A 149 5.64 -3.51 2.63
C ALA A 149 5.91 -4.76 3.48
N TRP A 150 7.02 -4.80 4.24
CA TRP A 150 7.46 -6.01 4.93
C TRP A 150 6.44 -6.48 5.97
N ASN A 151 6.13 -5.62 6.94
CA ASN A 151 5.19 -5.94 8.02
C ASN A 151 3.78 -6.25 7.51
N MET A 152 3.30 -5.49 6.53
CA MET A 152 2.01 -5.74 5.86
C MET A 152 1.97 -7.13 5.20
N THR A 153 3.06 -7.51 4.51
CA THR A 153 3.13 -8.79 3.80
C THR A 153 3.17 -9.96 4.76
N PHE A 154 3.93 -9.86 5.85
CA PHE A 154 3.93 -10.88 6.90
C PHE A 154 2.56 -11.05 7.54
N SER A 155 1.90 -9.94 7.91
CA SER A 155 0.56 -10.00 8.49
C SER A 155 -0.44 -10.66 7.55
N PHE A 156 -0.47 -10.25 6.28
CA PHE A 156 -1.38 -10.83 5.30
C PHE A 156 -1.08 -12.32 5.05
N TYR A 157 0.19 -12.68 4.88
CA TYR A 157 0.63 -14.07 4.75
C TYR A 157 0.15 -14.93 5.93
N GLN A 158 0.35 -14.46 7.17
CA GLN A 158 -0.08 -15.17 8.37
C GLN A 158 -1.60 -15.32 8.42
N SER A 159 -2.35 -14.24 8.17
CA SER A 159 -3.82 -14.30 8.12
C SER A 159 -4.34 -15.30 7.08
N LEU A 160 -3.70 -15.40 5.91
CA LEU A 160 -4.07 -16.40 4.91
C LEU A 160 -3.82 -17.84 5.38
N ARG A 161 -2.82 -18.07 6.23
CA ARG A 161 -2.46 -19.39 6.77
C ARG A 161 -3.29 -19.79 7.98
N THR A 162 -3.90 -18.83 8.67
CA THR A 162 -4.73 -19.05 9.87
C THR A 162 -6.24 -19.10 9.57
N VAL A 163 -6.65 -19.04 8.31
CA VAL A 163 -8.06 -19.22 7.92
C VAL A 163 -8.56 -20.58 8.45
N PRO A 164 -9.63 -20.62 9.28
CA PRO A 164 -10.18 -21.86 9.81
C PRO A 164 -10.56 -22.86 8.72
N ARG A 165 -10.32 -24.15 9.00
CA ARG A 165 -10.59 -25.24 8.04
C ARG A 165 -12.07 -25.30 7.66
N ASP A 166 -12.98 -25.05 8.60
CA ASP A 166 -14.43 -25.09 8.38
C ASP A 166 -14.88 -24.08 7.31
N LEU A 167 -14.28 -22.88 7.30
CA LEU A 167 -14.57 -21.87 6.26
C LEU A 167 -14.03 -22.30 4.88
N LEU A 168 -12.89 -22.99 4.86
CA LEU A 168 -12.33 -23.55 3.63
C LEU A 168 -13.21 -24.69 3.11
N GLU A 169 -13.73 -25.55 3.96
CA GLU A 169 -14.65 -26.64 3.60
C GLU A 169 -15.99 -26.09 3.10
N MET A 170 -16.57 -25.11 3.80
CA MET A 170 -17.76 -24.39 3.35
C MET A 170 -17.56 -23.77 1.96
N SER A 171 -16.42 -23.12 1.72
CA SER A 171 -16.12 -22.55 0.39
C SER A 171 -16.09 -23.60 -0.73
N ARG A 172 -15.67 -24.84 -0.42
CA ARG A 172 -15.66 -25.98 -1.35
C ARG A 172 -17.08 -26.50 -1.58
N SER A 173 -17.90 -26.63 -0.55
CA SER A 173 -19.31 -27.02 -0.66
C SER A 173 -20.11 -26.03 -1.52
N PHE A 174 -19.79 -24.74 -1.45
CA PHE A 174 -20.36 -23.70 -2.33
C PHE A 174 -19.71 -23.65 -3.73
N HIS A 175 -18.79 -24.57 -4.06
CA HIS A 175 -18.12 -24.66 -5.35
C HIS A 175 -17.45 -23.35 -5.81
N LEU A 176 -16.93 -22.57 -4.84
CA LEU A 176 -16.23 -21.32 -5.15
C LEU A 176 -14.92 -21.60 -5.88
N THR A 177 -14.65 -20.86 -6.96
CA THR A 177 -13.33 -20.92 -7.62
C THR A 177 -12.24 -20.35 -6.71
N ALA A 178 -10.96 -20.64 -6.98
CA ALA A 178 -9.85 -20.10 -6.21
C ALA A 178 -9.83 -18.56 -6.18
N TRP A 179 -10.25 -17.91 -7.27
CA TRP A 179 -10.40 -16.46 -7.36
C TRP A 179 -11.56 -15.93 -6.50
N GLN A 180 -12.72 -16.59 -6.57
CA GLN A 180 -13.87 -16.24 -5.75
C GLN A 180 -13.57 -16.43 -4.26
N ARG A 181 -12.91 -17.54 -3.89
CA ARG A 181 -12.47 -17.80 -2.52
C ARG A 181 -11.48 -16.76 -2.04
N PHE A 182 -10.54 -16.35 -2.88
CA PHE A 182 -9.58 -15.30 -2.56
C PHE A 182 -10.28 -13.98 -2.18
N TRP A 183 -11.18 -13.49 -3.03
CA TRP A 183 -11.81 -12.18 -2.80
C TRP A 183 -12.99 -12.20 -1.83
N LYS A 184 -13.69 -13.33 -1.67
CA LYS A 184 -14.88 -13.42 -0.81
C LYS A 184 -14.62 -13.95 0.60
N LEU A 185 -13.52 -14.68 0.79
CA LEU A 185 -13.20 -15.30 2.07
C LEU A 185 -11.82 -14.86 2.57
N GLU A 186 -10.78 -15.17 1.80
CA GLU A 186 -9.39 -15.03 2.24
C GLU A 186 -8.98 -13.56 2.47
N VAL A 187 -9.22 -12.67 1.49
CA VAL A 187 -8.95 -11.23 1.65
C VAL A 187 -9.80 -10.63 2.77
N PRO A 188 -11.14 -10.82 2.80
CA PRO A 188 -11.97 -10.32 3.90
C PRO A 188 -11.51 -10.73 5.29
N PHE A 189 -11.15 -12.01 5.47
CA PHE A 189 -10.64 -12.53 6.73
C PHE A 189 -9.34 -11.85 7.16
N SER A 190 -8.46 -11.53 6.21
CA SER A 190 -7.18 -10.85 6.49
C SER A 190 -7.29 -9.35 6.69
N LEU A 191 -8.41 -8.70 6.34
CA LEU A 191 -8.54 -7.24 6.36
C LEU A 191 -8.28 -6.59 7.72
N PRO A 192 -8.83 -7.09 8.86
CA PRO A 192 -8.60 -6.45 10.16
C PRO A 192 -7.11 -6.40 10.52
N GLY A 193 -6.41 -7.53 10.38
CA GLY A 193 -4.97 -7.61 10.62
C GLY A 193 -4.16 -6.79 9.64
N LEU A 194 -4.52 -6.82 8.35
CA LEU A 194 -3.82 -6.06 7.31
C LEU A 194 -3.95 -4.55 7.55
N ILE A 195 -5.14 -4.03 7.83
CA ILE A 195 -5.37 -2.60 8.02
C ILE A 195 -4.64 -2.09 9.28
N TRP A 196 -4.64 -2.87 10.36
CA TRP A 196 -3.84 -2.54 11.55
C TRP A 196 -2.35 -2.43 11.21
N ASN A 197 -1.83 -3.40 10.45
CA ASN A 197 -0.43 -3.38 10.03
C ASN A 197 -0.13 -2.29 9.02
N MET A 198 -1.07 -1.89 8.16
CA MET A 198 -0.94 -0.72 7.30
C MET A 198 -0.80 0.56 8.13
N MET A 199 -1.58 0.70 9.20
CA MET A 199 -1.51 1.86 10.11
C MET A 199 -0.15 1.94 10.80
N MET A 200 0.33 0.82 11.37
CA MET A 200 1.67 0.73 11.98
C MET A 200 2.78 1.00 10.96
N SER A 201 2.68 0.42 9.76
CA SER A 201 3.63 0.63 8.66
C SER A 201 3.69 2.10 8.20
N MET A 202 2.54 2.79 8.13
CA MET A 202 2.51 4.22 7.81
C MET A 202 3.28 5.03 8.85
N SER A 203 3.10 4.72 10.14
CA SER A 203 3.84 5.36 11.24
C SER A 203 5.34 5.12 11.14
N GLY A 204 5.76 3.87 10.88
CA GLY A 204 7.17 3.53 10.67
C GLY A 204 7.81 4.21 9.45
N GLY A 205 7.01 4.52 8.42
CA GLY A 205 7.45 5.20 7.21
C GLY A 205 7.97 6.62 7.42
N TRP A 206 7.68 7.28 8.56
CA TRP A 206 8.19 8.61 8.86
C TRP A 206 9.71 8.69 8.95
N PHE A 207 10.37 7.64 9.44
CA PHE A 207 11.83 7.59 9.48
C PHE A 207 12.42 7.57 8.07
N PHE A 208 11.80 6.80 7.17
CA PHE A 208 12.27 6.60 5.81
C PHE A 208 11.96 7.81 4.94
N VAL A 209 10.79 8.43 5.10
CA VAL A 209 10.43 9.61 4.31
C VAL A 209 11.37 10.77 4.60
N VAL A 210 11.73 11.01 5.86
CA VAL A 210 12.67 12.08 6.24
C VAL A 210 14.03 11.87 5.60
N ALA A 211 14.58 10.66 5.68
CA ALA A 211 15.84 10.31 5.03
C ALA A 211 15.76 10.39 3.49
N SER A 212 14.62 10.00 2.91
CA SER A 212 14.42 9.97 1.46
C SER A 212 14.10 11.33 0.84
N GLU A 213 13.73 12.33 1.63
CA GLU A 213 13.51 13.70 1.15
C GLU A 213 14.79 14.54 1.26
N ALA A 214 15.71 14.16 2.16
CA ALA A 214 17.03 14.74 2.33
C ALA A 214 18.12 13.84 1.73
N ILE A 215 18.02 13.54 0.42
CA ILE A 215 18.95 12.64 -0.26
C ILE A 215 20.29 13.36 -0.51
N THR A 216 21.36 12.77 0.01
CA THR A 216 22.75 13.16 -0.32
C THR A 216 23.45 11.99 -0.98
N VAL A 217 23.86 12.14 -2.23
CA VAL A 217 24.65 11.12 -2.96
C VAL A 217 25.96 11.73 -3.43
N GLY A 218 27.06 11.31 -2.81
CA GLY A 218 28.39 11.90 -3.04
C GLY A 218 28.40 13.38 -2.69
N ASN A 219 28.81 14.24 -3.63
CA ASN A 219 28.82 15.70 -3.45
C ASN A 219 27.52 16.39 -3.92
N ASN A 220 26.53 15.65 -4.39
CA ASN A 220 25.27 16.23 -4.87
C ASN A 220 24.15 15.97 -3.84
N THR A 221 23.66 17.04 -3.23
CA THR A 221 22.43 17.02 -2.43
C THR A 221 21.23 17.21 -3.38
N ILE A 222 20.32 16.24 -3.38
CA ILE A 222 19.05 16.32 -4.11
C ILE A 222 17.96 16.34 -3.05
N ALA A 223 17.57 17.53 -2.64
CA ALA A 223 16.47 17.71 -1.69
C ALA A 223 15.13 17.68 -2.44
N LEU A 224 14.27 16.72 -2.08
CA LEU A 224 12.90 16.70 -2.54
C LEU A 224 12.05 17.55 -1.59
N PRO A 225 11.29 18.54 -2.08
CA PRO A 225 10.56 19.40 -1.19
C PRO A 225 9.48 18.60 -0.45
N GLY A 226 9.51 18.72 0.87
CA GLY A 226 8.79 17.86 1.81
C GLY A 226 9.23 18.13 3.25
N ILE A 227 8.49 17.61 4.21
CA ILE A 227 8.73 17.80 5.65
C ILE A 227 10.16 17.40 6.04
N GLY A 228 10.66 16.30 5.49
CA GLY A 228 12.00 15.79 5.74
C GLY A 228 13.10 16.74 5.27
N SER A 229 12.98 17.27 4.06
CA SER A 229 13.92 18.26 3.52
C SER A 229 13.92 19.57 4.31
N TYR A 230 12.74 20.02 4.76
CA TYR A 230 12.61 21.19 5.64
C TYR A 230 13.29 20.94 6.99
N LEU A 231 13.04 19.77 7.59
CA LEU A 231 13.65 19.38 8.86
C LEU A 231 15.18 19.33 8.75
N ALA A 232 15.70 18.72 7.68
CA ALA A 232 17.13 18.66 7.43
C ALA A 232 17.76 20.05 7.30
N ALA A 233 17.12 20.95 6.52
CA ALA A 233 17.58 22.33 6.37
C ALA A 233 17.49 23.13 7.70
N ALA A 234 16.45 22.91 8.50
CA ALA A 234 16.31 23.56 9.81
C ALA A 234 17.37 23.10 10.82
N ILE A 235 17.73 21.81 10.79
CA ILE A 235 18.81 21.24 11.62
C ILE A 235 20.16 21.82 11.20
N ASP A 236 20.44 21.87 9.90
CA ASP A 236 21.69 22.42 9.35
C ASP A 236 21.89 23.89 9.75
N GLN A 237 20.83 24.69 9.67
CA GLN A 237 20.82 26.10 10.10
C GLN A 237 20.69 26.30 11.61
N ARG A 238 20.62 25.22 12.40
CA ARG A 238 20.41 25.25 13.86
C ARG A 238 19.19 26.09 14.29
N ASN A 239 18.16 26.14 13.45
CA ASN A 239 16.95 26.90 13.71
C ASN A 239 15.91 26.07 14.47
N LEU A 240 15.96 26.14 15.81
CA LEU A 240 15.06 25.39 16.69
C LEU A 240 13.58 25.74 16.51
N GLN A 241 13.26 26.99 16.13
CA GLN A 241 11.87 27.40 15.89
C GLN A 241 11.28 26.65 14.69
N SER A 242 12.05 26.55 13.60
CA SER A 242 11.68 25.79 12.41
C SER A 242 11.51 24.30 12.71
N VAL A 243 12.38 23.71 13.53
CA VAL A 243 12.21 22.33 14.00
C VAL A 243 10.91 22.16 14.80
N GLY A 244 10.56 23.13 15.65
CA GLY A 244 9.28 23.14 16.38
C GLY A 244 8.06 23.15 15.45
N TYR A 245 8.06 23.97 14.40
CA TYR A 245 6.98 23.99 13.40
C TYR A 245 6.86 22.67 12.65
N VAL A 246 7.98 22.03 12.30
CA VAL A 246 7.97 20.69 11.66
C VAL A 246 7.29 19.67 12.56
N ILE A 247 7.67 19.59 13.84
CA ILE A 247 7.11 18.62 14.78
C ILE A 247 5.60 18.81 14.93
N LEU A 248 5.15 20.07 15.03
CA LEU A 248 3.72 20.41 15.08
C LEU A 248 3.00 19.91 13.81
N VAL A 249 3.54 20.23 12.63
CA VAL A 249 2.93 19.84 11.36
C VAL A 249 2.94 18.34 11.18
N MET A 250 4.00 17.63 11.56
CA MET A 250 4.05 16.17 11.57
C MET A 250 2.94 15.58 12.45
N ALA A 251 2.77 16.08 13.68
CA ALA A 251 1.71 15.63 14.56
C ALA A 251 0.32 15.85 13.94
N LEU A 252 0.08 17.01 13.33
CA LEU A 252 -1.18 17.30 12.64
C LEU A 252 -1.42 16.38 11.44
N VAL A 253 -0.41 16.10 10.63
CA VAL A 253 -0.52 15.17 9.49
C VAL A 253 -0.79 13.75 9.98
N ILE A 254 -0.12 13.31 11.04
CA ILE A 254 -0.33 11.99 11.67
C ILE A 254 -1.78 11.85 12.13
N LEU A 255 -2.29 12.84 12.86
CA LEU A 255 -3.69 12.86 13.30
C LEU A 255 -4.65 12.92 12.11
N ALA A 256 -4.31 13.67 11.06
CA ALA A 256 -5.15 13.78 9.88
C ALA A 256 -5.30 12.45 9.16
N TYR A 257 -4.22 11.74 8.82
CA TYR A 257 -4.36 10.45 8.15
C TYR A 257 -4.90 9.35 9.09
N ASP A 258 -4.63 9.41 10.40
CA ASP A 258 -5.23 8.49 11.38
C ASP A 258 -6.75 8.60 11.34
N GLN A 259 -7.27 9.82 11.48
CA GLN A 259 -8.71 10.08 11.53
C GLN A 259 -9.40 9.93 10.17
N LEU A 260 -8.75 10.37 9.09
CA LEU A 260 -9.35 10.42 7.76
C LEU A 260 -9.20 9.14 6.96
N LEU A 261 -8.15 8.35 7.21
CA LEU A 261 -7.86 7.14 6.45
C LEU A 261 -7.99 5.88 7.31
N PHE A 262 -7.22 5.76 8.40
CA PHE A 262 -7.11 4.48 9.12
C PHE A 262 -8.30 4.18 10.03
N ARG A 263 -8.75 5.12 10.86
CA ARG A 263 -9.92 4.92 11.75
C ARG A 263 -11.16 4.42 11.00
N PRO A 264 -11.55 5.01 9.85
CA PRO A 264 -12.67 4.51 9.06
C PRO A 264 -12.43 3.12 8.49
N LEU A 265 -11.21 2.83 8.03
CA LEU A 265 -10.84 1.51 7.51
C LEU A 265 -10.91 0.45 8.61
N VAL A 266 -10.38 0.73 9.80
CA VAL A 266 -10.42 -0.15 10.97
C VAL A 266 -11.87 -0.44 11.38
N ALA A 267 -12.69 0.61 11.55
CA ALA A 267 -14.10 0.46 11.91
C ALA A 267 -14.91 -0.29 10.82
N TRP A 268 -14.53 -0.17 9.55
CA TRP A 268 -15.16 -0.95 8.48
C TRP A 268 -14.69 -2.42 8.44
N ALA A 269 -13.44 -2.68 8.81
CA ALA A 269 -12.85 -4.01 8.82
C ALA A 269 -13.35 -4.87 9.98
N ASP A 270 -13.78 -4.23 11.08
CA ASP A 270 -14.25 -4.91 12.30
C ASP A 270 -15.35 -5.94 12.04
N LYS A 271 -16.24 -5.71 11.06
CA LYS A 271 -17.28 -6.67 10.64
C LYS A 271 -16.73 -8.02 10.12
N PHE A 272 -15.46 -8.08 9.76
CA PHE A 272 -14.77 -9.29 9.31
C PHE A 272 -13.95 -9.95 10.41
N ARG A 273 -13.87 -9.33 11.59
CA ARG A 273 -13.16 -9.87 12.74
C ARG A 273 -13.94 -11.05 13.28
N MET A 274 -13.33 -12.22 13.25
CA MET A 274 -13.90 -13.42 13.86
C MET A 274 -13.36 -13.52 15.29
N GLU A 275 -14.04 -12.88 16.23
CA GLU A 275 -13.79 -13.08 17.65
C GLU A 275 -14.83 -14.05 18.22
N ASN A 276 -14.33 -15.09 18.91
CA ASN A 276 -15.19 -15.98 19.70
C ASN A 276 -15.57 -15.36 21.06
N THR A 277 -15.04 -14.18 21.38
CA THR A 277 -15.28 -13.44 22.62
C THR A 277 -15.83 -12.07 22.25
N MET A 278 -16.97 -11.69 22.82
CA MET A 278 -17.60 -10.38 22.58
C MET A 278 -16.58 -9.26 22.84
N SER A 279 -16.21 -8.51 21.80
CA SER A 279 -15.39 -7.31 21.95
C SER A 279 -16.16 -6.30 22.82
N ALA A 280 -15.53 -5.79 23.88
CA ALA A 280 -16.17 -4.90 24.84
C ALA A 280 -16.51 -3.49 24.28
N SER A 281 -16.07 -3.15 23.08
CA SER A 281 -16.37 -1.88 22.42
C SER A 281 -16.20 -1.94 20.89
N GLU A 282 -17.26 -1.63 20.14
CA GLU A 282 -17.19 -1.48 18.69
C GLU A 282 -16.33 -0.25 18.32
N PRO A 283 -15.34 -0.37 17.42
CA PRO A 283 -14.56 0.77 16.97
C PRO A 283 -15.42 1.83 16.27
N GLN A 284 -15.59 3.00 16.89
CA GLN A 284 -16.37 4.12 16.30
C GLN A 284 -15.48 5.02 15.44
N SER A 285 -15.97 5.40 14.25
CA SER A 285 -15.32 6.36 13.36
C SER A 285 -16.31 7.38 12.82
N TRP A 286 -16.10 8.65 13.18
CA TRP A 286 -16.95 9.76 12.74
C TRP A 286 -16.97 9.92 11.22
N LEU A 287 -15.84 9.68 10.55
CA LEU A 287 -15.76 9.80 9.09
C LEU A 287 -16.40 8.59 8.40
N LEU A 288 -16.32 7.39 9.00
CA LEU A 288 -17.09 6.26 8.48
C LEU A 288 -18.60 6.53 8.58
N ASP A 289 -19.04 7.12 9.70
CA ASP A 289 -20.43 7.55 9.86
C ASP A 289 -20.80 8.65 8.87
N LEU A 290 -19.90 9.60 8.62
CA LEU A 290 -20.05 10.61 7.57
C LEU A 290 -20.28 9.92 6.22
N ILE A 291 -19.37 9.05 5.78
CA ILE A 291 -19.44 8.35 4.49
C ILE A 291 -20.73 7.55 4.36
N ARG A 292 -21.15 6.83 5.42
CA ARG A 292 -22.40 6.05 5.43
C ARG A 292 -23.65 6.92 5.34
N ARG A 293 -23.62 8.12 5.95
CA ARG A 293 -24.74 9.09 5.94
C ARG A 293 -24.78 9.96 4.69
N THR A 294 -23.69 9.98 3.92
CA THR A 294 -23.48 10.81 2.73
C THR A 294 -24.05 10.14 1.47
N ARG A 295 -24.97 10.82 0.78
CA ARG A 295 -25.72 10.24 -0.35
C ARG A 295 -24.97 10.36 -1.68
N LEU A 296 -24.14 11.40 -1.83
CA LEU A 296 -23.34 11.62 -3.03
C LEU A 296 -22.14 10.65 -3.08
N ILE A 297 -21.39 10.52 -1.98
CA ILE A 297 -20.27 9.56 -1.88
C ILE A 297 -20.74 8.14 -2.14
N SER A 298 -21.83 7.72 -1.49
CA SER A 298 -22.35 6.36 -1.67
C SER A 298 -22.78 6.10 -3.11
N ARG A 299 -23.26 7.11 -3.85
CA ARG A 299 -23.55 6.99 -5.29
C ARG A 299 -22.30 6.98 -6.16
N LEU A 300 -21.30 7.81 -5.87
CA LEU A 300 -20.02 7.85 -6.58
C LEU A 300 -19.21 6.56 -6.41
N LEU A 301 -19.22 5.98 -5.22
CA LEU A 301 -18.52 4.73 -4.91
C LEU A 301 -19.29 3.48 -5.34
N LYS A 302 -20.62 3.56 -5.52
CA LYS A 302 -21.46 2.43 -5.96
C LYS A 302 -20.98 1.77 -7.25
N PRO A 303 -20.68 2.49 -8.35
CA PRO A 303 -20.21 1.86 -9.58
C PRO A 303 -18.87 1.16 -9.38
N ILE A 304 -17.94 1.77 -8.62
CA ILE A 304 -16.63 1.17 -8.29
C ILE A 304 -16.84 -0.14 -7.52
N GLY A 305 -17.67 -0.10 -6.47
CA GLY A 305 -18.00 -1.29 -5.68
C GLY A 305 -18.69 -2.38 -6.50
N GLN A 306 -19.54 -2.02 -7.46
CA GLN A 306 -20.17 -2.97 -8.38
C GLN A 306 -19.18 -3.61 -9.34
N VAL A 307 -18.23 -2.84 -9.89
CA VAL A 307 -17.17 -3.36 -10.76
C VAL A 307 -16.27 -4.32 -9.97
N LEU A 308 -15.80 -3.92 -8.79
CA LEU A 308 -14.98 -4.78 -7.93
C LEU A 308 -15.74 -6.05 -7.51
N ALA A 309 -17.01 -5.93 -7.15
CA ALA A 309 -17.84 -7.09 -6.81
C ALA A 309 -18.09 -8.01 -8.01
N ARG A 310 -18.21 -7.46 -9.23
CA ARG A 310 -18.31 -8.25 -10.47
C ARG A 310 -16.98 -8.97 -10.74
N LEU A 311 -15.85 -8.27 -10.68
CA LEU A 311 -14.51 -8.84 -10.87
C LEU A 311 -14.23 -9.96 -9.85
N ALA A 312 -14.56 -9.74 -8.58
CA ALA A 312 -14.42 -10.75 -7.52
C ALA A 312 -15.33 -11.98 -7.71
N ARG A 313 -16.42 -11.85 -8.47
CA ARG A 313 -17.37 -12.94 -8.75
C ARG A 313 -17.05 -13.70 -10.02
N ILE A 314 -16.12 -13.24 -10.85
CA ILE A 314 -15.78 -13.92 -12.11
C ILE A 314 -15.37 -15.37 -11.80
N PRO A 315 -16.12 -16.37 -12.29
CA PRO A 315 -15.75 -17.76 -12.13
C PRO A 315 -14.58 -18.03 -13.08
N THR A 316 -13.36 -17.86 -12.60
CA THR A 316 -12.15 -18.34 -13.29
C THR A 316 -12.12 -19.87 -13.20
N ARG A 317 -13.02 -20.54 -13.93
CA ARG A 317 -12.91 -21.98 -14.19
C ARG A 317 -11.91 -22.11 -15.34
N LEU A 318 -10.77 -22.76 -15.11
CA LEU A 318 -9.94 -23.18 -16.24
C LEU A 318 -10.83 -24.02 -17.18
N PRO A 319 -10.80 -23.79 -18.50
CA PRO A 319 -11.63 -24.54 -19.43
C PRO A 319 -11.37 -26.05 -19.27
N ALA A 320 -12.45 -26.82 -19.14
CA ALA A 320 -12.41 -28.27 -18.94
C ALA A 320 -11.75 -29.04 -20.11
N LEU A 321 -11.41 -28.36 -21.22
CA LEU A 321 -10.66 -28.93 -22.34
C LEU A 321 -9.26 -29.43 -21.96
N LEU A 322 -8.69 -28.98 -20.84
CA LEU A 322 -7.44 -29.52 -20.26
C LEU A 322 -7.67 -30.45 -19.05
N ALA A 323 -8.91 -30.58 -18.58
CA ALA A 323 -9.25 -31.40 -17.43
C ALA A 323 -9.72 -32.78 -17.91
N SER A 324 -8.80 -33.75 -17.95
CA SER A 324 -9.13 -35.14 -18.23
C SER A 324 -10.24 -35.64 -17.27
N PRO A 325 -11.24 -36.42 -17.74
CA PRO A 325 -12.36 -36.90 -16.91
C PRO A 325 -11.93 -37.69 -15.66
N LYS A 326 -10.71 -38.24 -15.65
CA LYS A 326 -10.11 -38.92 -14.49
C LYS A 326 -9.67 -37.99 -13.35
N ALA A 327 -9.66 -36.66 -13.56
CA ALA A 327 -9.28 -35.70 -12.52
C ALA A 327 -10.41 -35.42 -11.52
N ALA A 328 -11.66 -35.70 -11.88
CA ALA A 328 -12.82 -35.45 -11.01
C ALA A 328 -12.96 -36.49 -9.87
N SER A 329 -12.40 -37.69 -10.02
CA SER A 329 -12.45 -38.77 -9.01
C SER A 329 -11.15 -38.98 -8.23
N MET A 330 -10.10 -38.17 -8.47
CA MET A 330 -8.79 -38.29 -7.82
C MET A 330 -8.40 -37.01 -7.05
N HIS A 331 -9.22 -36.59 -6.08
CA HIS A 331 -8.86 -35.54 -5.13
C HIS A 331 -8.68 -36.10 -3.70
N GLY A 332 -8.11 -37.30 -3.59
CA GLY A 332 -7.27 -37.61 -2.44
C GLY A 332 -6.01 -36.76 -2.54
N GLU A 333 -5.56 -36.18 -1.43
CA GLU A 333 -4.34 -35.36 -1.35
C GLU A 333 -3.22 -35.98 -2.21
N ARG A 334 -2.95 -35.41 -3.40
CA ARG A 334 -1.76 -35.79 -4.17
C ARG A 334 -0.57 -35.42 -3.30
N LYS A 335 -0.04 -36.41 -2.57
CA LYS A 335 1.17 -36.27 -1.76
C LYS A 335 2.21 -35.59 -2.67
N PRO A 336 2.75 -34.43 -2.29
CA PRO A 336 3.73 -33.73 -3.11
C PRO A 336 4.86 -34.71 -3.40
N SER A 337 5.22 -34.84 -4.67
CA SER A 337 6.32 -35.70 -5.08
C SER A 337 7.56 -35.26 -4.32
N LYS A 338 8.01 -36.09 -3.38
CA LYS A 338 9.20 -35.84 -2.55
C LYS A 338 10.43 -35.57 -3.42
N VAL A 339 10.48 -36.16 -4.61
CA VAL A 339 11.53 -35.96 -5.61
C VAL A 339 11.52 -34.53 -6.15
N ILE A 340 10.37 -33.99 -6.53
CA ILE A 340 10.30 -32.61 -7.03
C ILE A 340 10.63 -31.62 -5.90
N ASP A 341 10.20 -31.90 -4.68
CA ASP A 341 10.56 -31.06 -3.53
C ASP A 341 12.06 -31.13 -3.20
N ALA A 342 12.71 -32.29 -3.40
CA ALA A 342 14.15 -32.46 -3.26
C ALA A 342 14.93 -31.73 -4.38
N ILE A 343 14.49 -31.85 -5.63
CA ILE A 343 15.07 -31.12 -6.77
C ILE A 343 14.95 -29.60 -6.54
N TRP A 344 13.78 -29.13 -6.11
CA TRP A 344 13.57 -27.72 -5.78
C TRP A 344 14.50 -27.27 -4.65
N ALA A 345 14.63 -28.06 -3.59
CA ALA A 345 15.54 -27.74 -2.48
C ALA A 345 17.00 -27.68 -2.93
N LEU A 346 17.44 -28.63 -3.77
CA LEU A 346 18.78 -28.64 -4.34
C LEU A 346 19.02 -27.40 -5.21
N LEU A 347 18.07 -27.05 -6.09
CA LEU A 347 18.15 -25.85 -6.92
C LEU A 347 18.28 -24.57 -6.08
N VAL A 348 17.47 -24.44 -5.04
CA VAL A 348 17.54 -23.30 -4.12
C VAL A 348 18.88 -23.27 -3.40
N LEU A 349 19.38 -24.41 -2.91
CA LEU A 349 20.66 -24.50 -2.21
C LEU A 349 21.83 -24.15 -3.14
N CYS A 350 21.85 -24.69 -4.37
CA CYS A 350 22.85 -24.35 -5.38
C CYS A 350 22.82 -22.86 -5.75
N LEU A 351 21.63 -22.27 -5.90
CA LEU A 351 21.48 -20.84 -6.19
C LEU A 351 22.00 -19.99 -5.03
N THR A 352 21.66 -20.34 -3.79
CA THR A 352 22.15 -19.64 -2.59
C THR A 352 23.67 -19.73 -2.48
N ALA A 353 24.25 -20.93 -2.70
CA ALA A 353 25.70 -21.12 -2.69
C ALA A 353 26.39 -20.30 -3.80
N TYR A 354 25.79 -20.24 -5.00
CA TYR A 354 26.29 -19.43 -6.11
C TYR A 354 26.26 -17.93 -5.78
N LEU A 355 25.16 -17.43 -5.22
CA LEU A 355 25.04 -16.03 -4.80
C LEU A 355 26.03 -15.69 -3.69
N MET A 356 26.21 -16.57 -2.71
CA MET A 356 27.19 -16.39 -1.64
C MET A 356 28.62 -16.35 -2.20
N PHE A 357 28.95 -17.25 -3.12
CA PHE A 357 30.25 -17.24 -3.82
C PHE A 357 30.45 -15.93 -4.58
N ARG A 358 29.44 -15.44 -5.31
CA ARG A 358 29.50 -14.15 -6.02
C ARG A 358 29.72 -12.97 -5.08
N VAL A 359 29.02 -12.92 -3.95
CA VAL A 359 29.19 -11.86 -2.94
C VAL A 359 30.60 -11.92 -2.36
N ILE A 360 31.10 -13.10 -1.98
CA ILE A 360 32.47 -13.26 -1.46
C ILE A 360 33.50 -12.84 -2.50
N ALA A 361 33.35 -13.25 -3.75
CA ALA A 361 34.25 -12.88 -4.84
C ALA A 361 34.26 -11.36 -5.07
N TYR A 362 33.10 -10.71 -5.05
CA TYR A 362 32.99 -9.25 -5.16
C TYR A 362 33.65 -8.52 -3.99
N VAL A 363 33.40 -8.98 -2.76
CA VAL A 363 34.03 -8.39 -1.56
C VAL A 363 35.55 -8.56 -1.61
N ARG A 364 36.06 -9.72 -2.06
CA ARG A 364 37.50 -9.94 -2.25
C ARG A 364 38.12 -9.01 -3.29
N THR A 365 37.37 -8.60 -4.31
CA THR A 365 37.86 -7.62 -5.30
C THR A 365 37.80 -6.16 -4.81
N GLY A 366 36.91 -5.86 -3.86
CA GLY A 366 36.72 -4.49 -3.33
C GLY A 366 37.49 -4.18 -2.05
N VAL A 367 37.82 -5.20 -1.25
CA VAL A 367 38.63 -5.07 -0.03
C VAL A 367 40.00 -5.64 -0.37
N GLY A 368 40.94 -4.78 -0.78
CA GLY A 368 42.35 -5.16 -0.81
C GLY A 368 42.76 -5.60 0.60
N LEU A 369 43.05 -6.88 0.77
CA LEU A 369 43.82 -7.34 1.92
C LEU A 369 45.19 -6.66 1.78
N PRO A 370 45.61 -5.79 2.72
CA PRO A 370 46.99 -5.32 2.71
C PRO A 370 47.87 -6.56 2.89
N GLU A 371 48.77 -6.81 1.92
CA GLU A 371 49.90 -7.71 2.10
C GLU A 371 50.86 -7.17 3.17
#